data_AF-A0A931MD20-F1
#
_entry.id   AF-A0A931MD20-F1
#
_cell.length_a   1.000
_cell.length_b   1.000
_cell.length_c   1.000
_cell.angle_alpha   90.00
_cell.angle_beta   90.00
_cell.angle_gamma   90.00
#
_symmetry.space_group_name_H-M   'P 1'
#
loop_
_entity.id
_entity.type
_entity.pdbx_description
1 polymer ?
#
loop_
_entity_poly.entity_id
_entity_poly.type
_entity_poly.pdbx_seq_one_letter_code
_entity_poly.pdbx_strand_id
1 'polypeptide(L)'
;MKKTISGLCLAFLTVLFISTGCKKDAAGPDCTAMAKEVSDASMAYVNDDSPANCERLKNAYIDYLGSSCIPDAQKEQTQMLLDQMELLCP
;
A
#
# COMPACT_ATOMS: atom_id res chain seq x y z
N MET A 1 -1.02 0.61 -31.26
CA MET A 1 0.42 0.73 -30.97
C MET A 1 0.64 1.98 -30.13
N LYS A 2 1.34 1.84 -28.99
CA LYS A 2 2.28 2.83 -28.40
C LYS A 2 1.62 4.16 -27.92
N LYS A 3 1.67 4.63 -26.67
CA LYS A 3 2.52 4.39 -25.49
C LYS A 3 1.84 5.19 -24.34
N THR A 4 1.37 4.55 -23.28
CA THR A 4 1.12 5.24 -21.98
C THR A 4 1.24 4.28 -20.79
N ILE A 5 1.95 3.15 -20.95
CA ILE A 5 2.26 2.20 -19.86
C ILE A 5 3.66 2.49 -19.29
N SER A 6 4.21 3.69 -19.50
CA SER A 6 5.61 3.99 -19.17
C SER A 6 5.83 4.68 -17.83
N GLY A 7 4.76 5.13 -17.15
CA GLY A 7 4.86 5.79 -15.83
C GLY A 7 4.47 4.88 -14.67
N LEU A 8 3.42 4.06 -14.84
CA LEU A 8 2.87 3.22 -13.77
C LEU A 8 3.76 2.03 -13.41
N CYS A 9 4.54 1.49 -14.36
CA CYS A 9 5.44 0.36 -14.09
C CYS A 9 6.67 0.73 -13.27
N LEU A 10 7.11 1.99 -13.28
CA LEU A 10 8.33 2.38 -12.55
C LEU A 10 8.10 2.57 -11.04
N ALA A 11 6.86 2.88 -10.63
CA ALA A 11 6.50 2.99 -9.21
C ALA A 11 6.32 1.61 -8.54
N PHE A 12 6.01 0.56 -9.32
CA PHE A 12 5.84 -0.80 -8.81
C PHE A 12 7.17 -1.55 -8.57
N LEU A 13 8.26 -1.12 -9.20
CA LEU A 13 9.56 -1.80 -9.14
C LEU A 13 10.41 -1.46 -7.91
N THR A 14 10.08 -0.39 -7.17
CA THR A 14 10.82 0.00 -5.96
C THR A 14 10.39 -0.76 -4.71
N VAL A 15 9.27 -1.50 -4.75
CA VAL A 15 8.78 -2.33 -3.62
C VAL A 15 9.63 -3.60 -3.41
N LEU A 16 10.54 -3.92 -4.33
CA LEU A 16 11.40 -5.11 -4.24
C LEU A 16 12.60 -4.98 -3.28
N PHE A 17 12.79 -3.85 -2.61
CA PHE A 17 13.91 -3.65 -1.66
C PHE A 17 13.58 -3.90 -0.18
N ILE A 18 12.42 -4.48 0.14
CA ILE A 18 12.08 -4.85 1.52
C ILE A 18 12.60 -6.27 1.82
N SER A 19 13.92 -6.45 1.93
CA SER A 19 14.48 -7.76 2.35
C SER A 19 15.61 -7.68 3.39
N THR A 20 15.86 -6.54 4.02
CA THR A 20 16.97 -6.41 4.99
C THR A 20 16.54 -5.97 6.39
N GLY A 21 15.42 -6.47 6.93
CA GLY A 21 15.03 -6.01 8.28
C GLY A 21 13.96 -6.74 9.09
N CYS A 22 13.21 -7.71 8.57
CA CYS A 22 12.20 -8.39 9.39
C CYS A 22 12.85 -9.42 10.33
N LYS A 23 13.48 -8.94 11.41
CA LYS A 23 13.62 -9.75 12.61
C LYS A 23 12.22 -10.14 13.03
N LYS A 24 11.99 -11.44 13.09
CA LYS A 24 10.74 -12.07 13.47
C LYS A 24 10.54 -11.88 14.99
N ASP A 25 10.34 -10.65 15.43
CA ASP A 25 10.06 -10.32 16.81
C ASP A 25 8.58 -10.66 17.07
N ALA A 26 8.37 -11.70 17.87
CA ALA A 26 7.07 -12.32 18.14
C ALA A 26 6.05 -11.45 18.92
N ALA A 27 6.20 -10.13 18.88
CA ALA A 27 5.33 -9.15 19.53
C ALA A 27 5.02 -7.91 18.66
N GLY A 28 5.48 -7.88 17.40
CA GLY A 28 5.20 -6.80 16.45
C GLY A 28 4.10 -7.15 15.43
N PRO A 29 3.54 -6.15 14.72
CA PRO A 29 2.60 -6.38 13.63
C PRO A 29 3.23 -7.28 12.54
N ASP A 30 2.46 -8.23 12.00
CA ASP A 30 2.91 -9.05 10.87
C ASP A 30 2.90 -8.20 9.59
N CYS A 31 4.03 -7.56 9.33
CA CYS A 31 4.20 -6.69 8.17
C CYS A 31 3.96 -7.39 6.84
N THR A 32 4.20 -8.71 6.77
CA THR A 32 3.92 -9.48 5.55
C THR A 32 2.43 -9.65 5.37
N ALA A 33 1.70 -9.96 6.43
CA ALA A 33 0.24 -10.05 6.38
C ALA A 33 -0.41 -8.70 6.05
N MET A 34 0.07 -7.60 6.64
CA MET A 34 -0.48 -6.27 6.36
C MET A 34 -0.17 -5.79 4.93
N ALA A 35 1.05 -6.01 4.44
CA ALA A 35 1.39 -5.74 3.04
C ALA A 35 0.55 -6.58 2.07
N LYS A 36 0.25 -7.84 2.44
CA LYS A 36 -0.68 -8.69 1.69
C LYS A 36 -2.09 -8.11 1.67
N GLU A 37 -2.62 -7.63 2.79
CA GLU A 37 -3.96 -7.03 2.83
C GLU A 37 -4.04 -5.77 1.95
N VAL A 38 -3.01 -4.91 1.97
CA VAL A 38 -2.92 -3.75 1.07
C VAL A 38 -2.96 -4.21 -0.40
N SER A 39 -2.20 -5.26 -0.74
CA SER A 39 -2.21 -5.81 -2.10
C SER A 39 -3.56 -6.40 -2.49
N ASP A 40 -4.20 -7.18 -1.61
CA ASP A 40 -5.49 -7.83 -1.87
C ASP A 40 -6.61 -6.79 -2.00
N ALA A 41 -6.62 -5.77 -1.13
CA ALA A 41 -7.56 -4.67 -1.21
C ALA A 41 -7.33 -3.81 -2.46
N SER A 42 -6.07 -3.61 -2.88
CA SER A 42 -5.75 -2.90 -4.11
C SER A 42 -6.30 -3.63 -5.32
N MET A 43 -6.13 -4.95 -5.37
CA MET A 43 -6.70 -5.78 -6.42
C MET A 43 -8.23 -5.77 -6.40
N ALA A 44 -8.86 -5.81 -5.23
CA ALA A 44 -10.31 -5.73 -5.10
C ALA A 44 -10.84 -4.41 -5.69
N TYR A 45 -10.22 -3.28 -5.35
CA TYR A 45 -10.60 -1.96 -5.87
C TYR A 45 -10.37 -1.83 -7.38
N VAL A 46 -9.25 -2.35 -7.91
CA VAL A 46 -8.98 -2.34 -9.35
C VAL A 46 -9.99 -3.19 -10.13
N ASN A 47 -10.50 -4.27 -9.51
CA ASN A 47 -11.50 -5.14 -10.13
C ASN A 47 -12.94 -4.59 -10.00
N ASP A 48 -13.24 -3.89 -8.91
CA ASP A 48 -14.53 -3.27 -8.61
C ASP A 48 -14.30 -2.02 -7.76
N ASP A 49 -14.51 -0.84 -8.36
CA ASP A 49 -14.26 0.47 -7.77
C ASP A 49 -15.39 0.96 -6.85
N SER A 50 -16.24 0.04 -6.36
CA SER A 50 -17.30 0.35 -5.42
C SER A 50 -16.80 1.04 -4.14
N PRO A 51 -17.63 1.89 -3.49
CA PRO A 51 -17.26 2.56 -2.25
C PRO A 51 -16.76 1.60 -1.17
N ALA A 52 -17.36 0.41 -1.07
CA ALA A 52 -16.96 -0.61 -0.11
C ALA A 52 -15.52 -1.11 -0.33
N ASN A 53 -15.13 -1.37 -1.59
CA ASN A 53 -13.76 -1.79 -1.90
C ASN A 53 -12.76 -0.65 -1.72
N CYS A 54 -13.18 0.59 -1.97
CA CYS A 54 -12.27 1.69 -1.69
C CYS A 54 -12.08 1.96 -0.20
N GLU A 55 -13.14 1.93 0.61
CA GLU A 55 -13.02 2.00 2.07
C GLU A 55 -12.11 0.90 2.61
N ARG A 56 -12.25 -0.32 2.08
CA ARG A 56 -11.36 -1.44 2.42
C ARG A 56 -9.91 -1.13 2.09
N LEU A 57 -9.63 -0.60 0.90
CA LEU A 57 -8.28 -0.22 0.49
C LEU A 57 -7.72 0.90 1.39
N LYS A 58 -8.52 1.92 1.69
CA LYS A 58 -8.15 3.03 2.58
C LYS A 58 -7.77 2.53 3.96
N ASN A 59 -8.60 1.68 4.56
CA ASN A 59 -8.33 1.10 5.88
C ASN A 59 -7.06 0.25 5.87
N ALA A 60 -6.84 -0.56 4.83
CA ALA A 60 -5.62 -1.36 4.70
C ALA A 60 -4.34 -0.48 4.67
N TYR A 61 -4.38 0.65 3.94
CA TYR A 61 -3.26 1.60 3.93
C TYR A 61 -3.07 2.31 5.27
N ILE A 62 -4.15 2.74 5.94
CA ILE A 62 -4.09 3.36 7.26
C ILE A 62 -3.45 2.40 8.28
N ASP A 63 -3.89 1.15 8.31
CA ASP A 63 -3.36 0.13 9.22
C ASP A 63 -1.88 -0.14 8.94
N TYR A 64 -1.49 -0.24 7.66
CA TYR A 64 -0.11 -0.46 7.28
C TYR A 64 0.80 0.74 7.61
N LEU A 65 0.30 1.97 7.40
CA LEU A 65 0.98 3.24 7.75
C LEU A 65 1.15 3.45 9.25
N GLY A 66 0.11 3.13 10.02
CA GLY A 66 0.10 3.24 11.47
C GLY A 66 0.95 2.18 12.16
N SER A 67 1.35 1.14 11.43
CA SER A 67 2.20 0.07 11.95
C SER A 67 3.68 0.48 12.04
N SER A 68 4.47 -0.34 12.74
CA SER A 68 5.93 -0.25 12.74
C SER A 68 6.59 -0.83 11.47
N CYS A 69 5.80 -1.20 10.46
CA CYS A 69 6.29 -1.87 9.24
C CYS A 69 6.92 -0.90 8.24
N ILE A 70 6.54 0.38 8.31
CA ILE A 70 7.11 1.43 7.48
C ILE A 70 8.11 2.23 8.31
N PRO A 71 9.40 2.29 7.90
CA PRO A 71 10.37 3.19 8.52
C PRO A 71 9.90 4.64 8.44
N ASP A 72 10.17 5.46 9.47
CA ASP A 72 9.69 6.85 9.52
C ASP A 72 10.06 7.68 8.27
N ALA A 73 11.22 7.40 7.67
CA ALA A 73 11.66 8.05 6.43
C ALA A 73 10.75 7.79 5.21
N GLN A 74 9.93 6.73 5.24
CA GLN A 74 8.99 6.37 4.17
C GLN A 74 7.54 6.74 4.52
N LYS A 75 7.25 7.11 5.77
CA LYS A 75 5.88 7.50 6.17
C LYS A 75 5.35 8.69 5.40
N GLU A 76 6.18 9.68 5.08
CA GLU A 76 5.76 10.87 4.31
C GLU A 76 5.33 10.50 2.88
N GLN A 77 6.07 9.61 2.21
CA GLN A 77 5.70 9.14 0.87
C GLN A 77 4.41 8.32 0.87
N THR A 78 4.22 7.49 1.88
CA THR A 78 3.02 6.66 1.99
C THR A 78 1.81 7.47 2.47
N GLN A 79 1.99 8.55 3.25
CA GLN A 79 0.92 9.48 3.61
C GLN A 79 0.38 10.22 2.38
N MET A 80 1.24 10.69 1.47
CA MET A 80 0.80 11.28 0.21
C MET A 80 -0.04 10.33 -0.66
N LEU A 81 0.18 9.02 -0.53
CA LEU A 81 -0.62 8.01 -1.22
C LEU A 81 -2.02 7.91 -0.61
N LEU A 82 -2.11 7.97 0.72
CA LEU A 82 -3.38 7.97 1.45
C LEU A 82 -4.21 9.22 1.13
N ASP A 83 -3.58 10.40 1.11
CA ASP A 83 -4.26 11.66 0.77
C ASP A 83 -4.81 11.65 -0.67
N GLN A 84 -4.08 11.04 -1.61
CA GLN A 84 -4.56 10.83 -2.98
C GLN A 84 -5.76 9.88 -3.02
N MET A 85 -5.78 8.86 -2.17
CA MET A 85 -6.92 7.95 -2.09
C MET A 85 -8.17 8.62 -1.50
N GLU A 86 -8.04 9.54 -0.54
CA GLU A 86 -9.19 10.30 -0.04
C GLU A 86 -9.84 11.17 -1.12
N LEU A 87 -9.06 11.65 -2.10
CA LEU A 87 -9.59 12.38 -3.25
C LEU A 87 -10.29 11.46 -4.27
N LEU A 88 -9.84 10.22 -4.38
CA LEU A 88 -10.36 9.25 -5.34
C LEU A 88 -11.57 8.48 -4.79
N CYS A 89 -11.74 8.46 -3.47
CA CYS A 89 -12.78 7.70 -2.77
C CYS A 89 -13.48 8.55 -1.70
N PRO A 90 -14.45 9.39 -2.12
CA PRO A 90 -15.23 10.26 -1.24
C PRO A 90 -16.30 9.52 -0.42
#